data_AF-A0A428WHS9-F1
#
_entry.id   AF-A0A428WHS9-F1
#
_cell.length_a   1.000
_cell.length_b   1.000
_cell.length_c   1.000
_cell.angle_alpha   90.00
_cell.angle_beta   90.00
_cell.angle_gamma   90.00
#
_symmetry.space_group_name_H-M   'P 1'
#
loop_
_entity.id
_entity.type
_entity.pdbx_description
1 polymer ?
#
loop_
_entity_poly.entity_id
_entity_poly.type
_entity_poly.pdbx_seq_one_letter_code
_entity_poly.pdbx_strand_id
1 'polypeptide(L)'
;MMASEVVTDAAPVYPAVLDELIPSAWHHVERYANNRIEADHGQLKHRLRPMRGLRADRTAGVVIAGHAFMQNLRRGHYEIGLEVPPALRVAAAFAELARAI
;
A
#
# COMPACT_ATOMS: atom_id res chain seq x y z
N MET A 1 -14.74 4.83 -6.87
CA MET A 1 -14.48 6.28 -6.93
C MET A 1 -13.11 6.46 -7.55
N MET A 2 -13.00 7.22 -8.64
CA MET A 2 -11.69 7.51 -9.25
C MET A 2 -10.96 8.54 -8.38
N ALA A 3 -9.64 8.45 -8.29
CA ALA A 3 -8.85 9.40 -7.52
C ALA A 3 -9.01 10.82 -8.09
N SER A 4 -9.25 11.80 -7.23
CA SER A 4 -9.31 13.22 -7.60
C SER A 4 -7.93 13.88 -7.67
N GLU A 5 -6.92 13.24 -7.09
CA GLU A 5 -5.56 13.74 -6.95
C GLU A 5 -4.57 12.58 -7.09
N VAL A 6 -3.46 12.82 -7.77
CA VAL A 6 -2.34 11.89 -7.88
C VAL A 6 -1.02 12.60 -7.65
N VAL A 7 -0.22 12.06 -6.74
CA VAL A 7 1.14 12.51 -6.48
C VAL A 7 2.11 11.49 -7.04
N THR A 8 3.05 11.93 -7.87
CA THR A 8 4.15 11.08 -8.35
C THR A 8 5.48 11.80 -8.20
N ASP A 9 6.58 11.10 -8.49
CA ASP A 9 7.80 11.81 -8.84
C ASP A 9 7.63 12.51 -10.21
N ALA A 10 8.54 13.42 -10.55
CA ALA A 10 8.47 14.19 -11.80
C ALA A 10 8.97 13.42 -13.04
N ALA A 11 8.89 12.09 -13.07
CA ALA A 11 9.29 11.31 -14.23
C ALA A 11 8.45 11.67 -15.47
N PRO A 12 9.08 11.78 -16.66
CA PRO A 12 8.44 12.26 -17.88
C PRO A 12 7.35 11.32 -18.42
N VAL A 13 7.25 10.09 -17.89
CA VAL A 13 6.23 9.11 -18.30
C VAL A 13 4.85 9.43 -17.73
N TYR A 14 4.79 10.06 -16.54
CA TYR A 14 3.52 10.20 -15.83
C TYR A 14 2.50 11.10 -16.53
N PRO A 15 2.83 12.27 -17.10
CA PRO A 15 1.82 13.14 -17.70
C PRO A 15 0.98 12.43 -18.77
N ALA A 16 1.62 11.75 -19.73
CA ALA A 16 0.91 11.04 -20.79
C ALA A 16 0.03 9.89 -20.26
N VAL A 17 0.52 9.15 -19.27
CA VAL A 17 -0.22 8.04 -18.65
C VAL A 17 -1.42 8.55 -17.84
N LEU A 18 -1.26 9.67 -17.13
CA LEU A 18 -2.33 10.25 -16.31
C LEU A 18 -3.41 10.88 -17.19
N ASP A 19 -3.03 11.56 -18.28
CA ASP A 19 -3.97 12.09 -19.28
C ASP A 19 -4.81 10.98 -19.93
N GLU A 20 -4.23 9.79 -20.14
CA GLU A 20 -4.94 8.64 -20.70
C GLU A 20 -5.87 7.97 -19.67
N LEU A 21 -5.37 7.68 -18.47
CA LEU A 21 -6.07 6.81 -17.52
C LEU A 21 -7.02 7.57 -16.59
N ILE A 22 -6.65 8.78 -16.18
CA ILE A 22 -7.35 9.56 -15.15
C ILE A 22 -7.21 11.07 -15.41
N PRO A 23 -7.65 11.58 -16.58
CA PRO A 23 -7.47 12.98 -16.97
C PRO A 23 -8.14 14.00 -16.04
N SER A 24 -9.07 13.55 -15.19
CA SER A 24 -9.74 14.41 -14.19
C SER A 24 -8.94 14.57 -12.89
N ALA A 25 -7.90 13.78 -12.67
CA ALA A 25 -7.11 13.83 -11.45
C ALA A 25 -6.12 15.00 -11.50
N TRP A 26 -6.03 15.76 -10.42
CA TRP A 26 -4.99 16.78 -10.29
C TRP A 26 -3.64 16.10 -10.04
N HIS A 27 -2.67 16.33 -10.93
CA HIS A 27 -1.31 15.79 -10.82
C HIS A 27 -0.38 16.73 -10.04
N HIS A 28 0.29 16.16 -9.05
CA HIS A 28 1.20 16.81 -8.11
C HIS A 28 2.60 16.20 -8.13
N VAL A 29 3.62 17.07 -8.06
CA VAL A 29 5.05 16.69 -8.10
C VAL A 29 5.90 17.50 -7.11
N GLU A 30 5.25 18.15 -6.15
CA GLU A 30 5.91 19.00 -5.17
C GLU A 30 6.93 18.19 -4.37
N ARG A 31 8.03 18.85 -4.01
CA ARG A 31 9.08 18.26 -3.17
C ARG A 31 8.43 17.70 -1.91
N TYR A 32 8.72 16.43 -1.60
CA TYR A 32 8.21 15.69 -0.44
C TYR A 32 6.74 15.25 -0.49
N ALA A 33 5.99 15.58 -1.53
CA ALA A 33 4.60 15.14 -1.65
C ALA A 33 4.48 13.61 -1.70
N ASN A 34 5.48 12.91 -2.27
CA ASN A 34 5.54 11.45 -2.32
C ASN A 34 6.18 10.80 -1.07
N ASN A 35 6.47 11.54 0.00
CA ASN A 35 7.13 10.99 1.21
C ASN A 35 6.39 9.79 1.81
N ARG A 36 5.06 9.81 1.79
CA ARG A 36 4.25 8.73 2.35
C ARG A 36 4.47 7.42 1.58
N ILE A 37 4.44 7.47 0.25
CA ILE A 37 4.64 6.27 -0.56
C ILE A 37 6.10 5.78 -0.48
N GLU A 38 7.07 6.71 -0.38
CA GLU A 38 8.47 6.35 -0.17
C GLU A 38 8.72 5.70 1.20
N ALA A 39 8.06 6.17 2.25
CA ALA A 39 8.13 5.54 3.57
C ALA A 39 7.56 4.11 3.54
N ASP A 40 6.42 3.90 2.89
CA ASP A 40 5.81 2.57 2.73
C ASP A 40 6.72 1.63 1.93
N HIS A 41 7.30 2.14 0.84
CA HIS A 41 8.29 1.43 0.03
C HIS A 41 9.54 1.06 0.86
N GLY A 42 10.04 1.98 1.68
CA GLY A 42 11.15 1.74 2.60
C GLY A 42 10.88 0.60 3.58
N GLN A 43 9.67 0.53 4.15
CA GLN A 43 9.25 -0.55 5.05
C GLN A 43 9.20 -1.91 4.35
N LEU A 44 8.68 -1.95 3.12
CA LEU A 44 8.69 -3.17 2.31
C LEU A 44 10.13 -3.63 2.00
N LYS A 45 10.98 -2.71 1.52
CA LYS A 45 12.40 -2.98 1.26
C LYS A 45 13.13 -3.51 2.50
N HIS A 46 12.89 -2.90 3.66
CA HIS A 46 13.49 -3.34 4.92
C HIS A 46 13.12 -4.79 5.25
N ARG A 47 11.86 -5.20 5.05
CA ARG A 47 11.43 -6.59 5.26
C ARG A 47 12.00 -7.57 4.23
N LEU A 48 12.14 -7.14 2.98
CA LEU A 48 12.64 -8.00 1.90
C LEU A 48 14.17 -8.18 1.93
N ARG A 49 14.92 -7.23 2.50
CA ARG A 49 16.39 -7.24 2.49
C ARG A 49 17.01 -8.50 3.13
N PRO A 50 16.54 -8.99 4.31
CA PRO A 50 17.01 -10.25 4.88
C PRO A 50 16.70 -11.48 4.03
N MET A 51 15.65 -11.42 3.20
CA MET A 51 15.20 -12.54 2.35
C MET A 51 15.98 -12.64 1.03
N ARG A 52 16.97 -11.75 0.80
CA ARG A 52 17.73 -11.61 -0.46
C ARG A 52 16.84 -11.33 -1.68
N GLY A 53 15.74 -10.60 -1.46
CA GLY A 53 14.81 -10.21 -2.52
C GLY A 53 13.86 -11.33 -2.96
N LEU A 54 12.90 -10.97 -3.81
CA LEU A 54 11.90 -11.88 -4.36
C LEU A 54 12.45 -12.53 -5.64
N ARG A 55 12.30 -13.86 -5.77
CA ARG A 55 12.94 -14.67 -6.82
C ARG A 55 12.01 -15.08 -7.97
N ALA A 56 10.70 -14.94 -7.78
CA ALA A 56 9.67 -15.33 -8.74
C ALA A 56 8.42 -14.47 -8.55
N ASP A 57 7.75 -14.13 -9.65
CA ASP A 57 6.57 -13.24 -9.63
C ASP A 57 5.42 -13.79 -8.79
N ARG A 58 5.18 -15.12 -8.86
CA ARG A 58 4.17 -15.78 -8.01
C ARG A 58 4.42 -15.52 -6.53
N THR A 59 5.65 -15.75 -6.06
CA THR A 59 6.02 -15.53 -4.66
C THR A 59 6.04 -14.04 -4.32
N ALA A 60 6.44 -13.19 -5.27
CA ALA A 60 6.41 -11.75 -5.12
C ALA A 60 4.98 -11.25 -4.86
N GLY A 61 4.01 -11.69 -5.67
CA GLY A 61 2.61 -11.35 -5.50
C GLY A 61 2.08 -11.71 -4.11
N VAL A 62 2.36 -12.93 -3.64
CA VAL A 62 1.93 -13.37 -2.29
C VAL A 62 2.56 -12.51 -1.19
N VAL A 63 3.86 -12.25 -1.25
CA VAL A 63 4.57 -11.48 -0.22
C VAL A 63 4.13 -10.01 -0.20
N ILE A 64 4.00 -9.39 -1.38
CA ILE A 64 3.57 -7.99 -1.51
C ILE A 64 2.13 -7.84 -1.04
N ALA A 65 1.22 -8.74 -1.45
CA ALA A 65 -0.18 -8.71 -1.01
C ALA A 65 -0.30 -8.87 0.51
N GLY A 66 0.42 -9.84 1.09
CA GLY A 66 0.46 -10.02 2.55
C GLY A 66 1.03 -8.81 3.29
N HIS A 67 2.06 -8.16 2.73
CA HIS A 67 2.61 -6.94 3.31
C HIS A 67 1.59 -5.79 3.29
N ALA A 68 0.95 -5.54 2.14
CA ALA A 68 -0.06 -4.51 1.98
C ALA A 68 -1.28 -4.78 2.89
N PHE A 69 -1.74 -6.03 2.97
CA PHE A 69 -2.81 -6.44 3.88
C PHE A 69 -2.50 -6.05 5.33
N MET A 70 -1.30 -6.40 5.82
CA MET A 70 -0.89 -6.08 7.19
C MET A 70 -0.73 -4.58 7.45
N GLN A 71 -0.36 -3.78 6.44
CA GLN A 71 -0.33 -2.32 6.57
C GLN A 71 -1.74 -1.73 6.61
N ASN A 72 -2.60 -2.13 5.67
CA ASN A 72 -3.98 -1.66 5.56
C ASN A 72 -4.79 -1.99 6.81
N LEU A 73 -4.59 -3.17 7.37
CA LEU A 73 -5.23 -3.60 8.61
C LEU A 73 -4.84 -2.71 9.80
N ARG A 74 -3.54 -2.41 9.97
CA ARG A 74 -3.09 -1.49 11.03
C ARG A 74 -3.68 -0.10 10.87
N ARG A 75 -3.78 0.38 9.62
CA ARG A 75 -4.33 1.69 9.28
C ARG A 75 -5.85 1.79 9.35
N GLY A 76 -6.56 0.67 9.56
CA GLY A 76 -8.02 0.65 9.60
C GLY A 76 -8.65 0.83 8.22
N HIS A 77 -7.97 0.38 7.15
CA HIS A 77 -8.51 0.38 5.79
C HIS A 77 -9.43 -0.82 5.51
N TYR A 78 -9.72 -1.63 6.52
CA TYR A 78 -10.69 -2.71 6.48
C TYR A 78 -11.64 -2.57 7.66
N GLU A 79 -12.88 -3.05 7.49
CA GLU A 79 -13.88 -3.11 8.56
C GLU A 79 -13.48 -4.09 9.67
N ILE A 80 -12.73 -5.13 9.30
CA ILE A 80 -12.29 -6.16 10.24
C ILE A 80 -11.37 -5.60 11.33
N GLY A 81 -11.75 -5.81 12.59
CA GLY A 81 -11.04 -5.26 13.74
C GLY A 81 -11.07 -3.73 13.85
N LEU A 82 -11.91 -3.01 13.10
CA LEU A 82 -11.98 -1.54 13.18
C LEU A 82 -12.48 -1.05 14.55
N GLU A 83 -13.31 -1.85 15.22
CA GLU A 83 -13.93 -1.59 16.54
C GLU A 83 -12.96 -1.73 17.72
N VAL A 84 -11.70 -2.14 17.49
CA VAL A 84 -10.69 -2.25 18.55
C VAL A 84 -9.61 -1.16 18.43
N PRO A 85 -8.91 -0.81 19.53
CA PRO A 85 -7.80 0.12 19.48
C PRO A 85 -6.75 -0.26 18.42
N PRO A 86 -6.08 0.70 17.75
CA PRO A 86 -5.11 0.43 16.68
C PRO A 86 -4.05 -0.63 17.02
N ALA A 87 -3.58 -0.66 18.27
CA ALA A 87 -2.59 -1.63 18.75
C ALA A 87 -3.08 -3.09 18.74
N LEU A 88 -4.41 -3.30 18.82
CA LEU A 88 -5.03 -4.63 18.90
C LEU A 88 -5.65 -5.08 17.57
N ARG A 89 -5.75 -4.20 16.57
CA ARG A 89 -6.44 -4.48 15.28
C ARG A 89 -5.97 -5.76 14.61
N VAL A 90 -4.65 -5.96 14.56
CA VAL A 90 -4.08 -7.15 13.92
C VAL A 90 -4.53 -8.42 14.65
N ALA A 91 -4.43 -8.44 15.98
CA ALA A 91 -4.82 -9.62 16.75
C ALA A 91 -6.33 -9.90 16.62
N ALA A 92 -7.16 -8.87 16.74
CA ALA A 92 -8.61 -9.00 16.62
C ALA A 92 -9.03 -9.51 15.23
N ALA A 93 -8.47 -8.94 14.17
CA ALA A 93 -8.80 -9.35 12.81
C ALA A 93 -8.36 -10.78 12.50
N PHE A 94 -7.21 -11.23 13.01
CA PHE A 94 -6.82 -12.63 12.86
C PHE A 94 -7.74 -13.58 13.65
N ALA A 95 -8.16 -13.20 14.87
CA ALA A 95 -9.13 -13.97 15.64
C ALA A 95 -10.50 -14.06 14.96
N GLU A 96 -10.90 -13.01 14.24
CA GLU A 96 -12.12 -12.99 13.44
C GLU A 96 -11.99 -13.85 12.18
N LEU A 97 -10.91 -13.69 11.40
CA LEU A 97 -10.65 -14.51 10.21
C LEU A 97 -10.57 -16.00 10.53
N ALA A 98 -9.98 -16.37 11.68
CA ALA A 98 -9.86 -17.76 12.10
C ALA A 98 -11.22 -18.45 12.34
N ARG A 99 -12.31 -17.69 12.53
CA ARG A 99 -13.68 -18.23 12.64
C ARG A 99 -14.37 -18.41 11.28
N ALA A 100 -13.81 -17.84 10.21
CA ALA A 100 -14.39 -17.83 8.87
C ALA A 100 -13.80 -18.90 7.93
N ILE A 101 -12.78 -19.65 8.40
CA ILE A 101 -12.13 -20.76 7.68
C ILE A 101 -12.19 -22.04 8.51
#